data_AF-M6BC22-F1
#
_entry.id   AF-M6BC22-F1
#
_cell.length_a   1.000
_cell.length_b   1.000
_cell.length_c   1.000
_cell.angle_alpha   90.00
_cell.angle_beta   90.00
_cell.angle_gamma   90.00
#
_symmetry.space_group_name_H-M   'P 1'
#
loop_
_entity.id
_entity.type
_entity.pdbx_description
1 polymer ?
#
loop_
_entity_poly.entity_id
_entity_poly.type
_entity_poly.pdbx_seq_one_letter_code
_entity_poly.pdbx_strand_id
1 'polypeptide(L)' 'MKFHQDYVGILLHQLGFSYQKPKRIALERDEKAIQSWKTERWPDIKKAQKEGFEVIFLDESGISQNPYPAKTWD' A
#
# COMPACT_ATOMS: atom_id res chain seq x y z
N MET A 1 -4.10 40.50 1.19
CA MET A 1 -2.99 39.60 1.56
C MET A 1 -3.18 38.28 0.85
N LYS A 2 -2.28 37.90 -0.06
CA LYS A 2 -2.27 36.56 -0.68
C LYS A 2 -1.44 35.66 0.22
N PHE A 3 -2.10 34.74 0.92
CA PHE A 3 -1.39 33.67 1.63
C PHE A 3 -0.87 32.67 0.59
N HIS A 4 0.45 32.47 0.55
CA HIS A 4 1.06 31.44 -0.29
C HIS A 4 0.63 30.06 0.25
N GLN A 5 0.19 29.14 -0.62
CA GLN A 5 -0.28 27.81 -0.22
C GLN A 5 0.73 26.99 0.60
N ASP A 6 2.02 27.35 0.54
CA ASP A 6 3.10 26.66 1.24
C ASP A 6 3.17 27.01 2.73
N TYR A 7 2.59 28.14 3.16
CA TYR A 7 2.60 28.54 4.57
C TYR A 7 1.85 27.58 5.48
N VAL A 8 0.79 26.93 4.97
CA VAL A 8 0.00 25.99 5.76
C VAL A 8 0.84 24.77 6.16
N GLY A 9 1.64 24.23 5.23
CA GLY A 9 2.49 23.08 5.52
C GLY A 9 3.62 23.42 6.50
N ILE A 10 4.21 24.61 6.36
CA ILE A 10 5.26 25.09 7.28
C ILE A 10 4.71 25.24 8.70
N LEU A 11 3.51 25.84 8.85
CA LEU A 11 2.88 26.04 10.15
C LEU A 11 2.53 24.71 10.84
N LEU A 12 2.01 23.74 10.07
CA LEU A 12 1.66 22.42 10.61
C LEU A 12 2.90 21.66 11.11
N HIS A 13 4.01 21.74 10.38
CA HIS A 13 5.28 21.19 10.86
C HIS A 13 5.80 21.88 12.13
N GLN A 14 5.66 23.21 12.24
CA GLN A 14 6.03 23.95 13.45
C GLN A 14 5.19 23.56 14.67
N LEU A 15 3.93 23.17 14.45
CA LEU A 15 3.01 22.69 15.48
C LEU A 15 3.22 21.20 15.84
N GLY A 16 4.18 20.53 15.21
CA GLY A 16 4.50 19.11 15.47
C GLY A 16 3.70 18.11 14.63
N PHE A 17 2.86 18.59 13.71
CA PHE A 17 2.14 17.72 12.79
C PHE A 17 3.06 17.23 11.67
N SER A 18 2.83 16.00 11.24
CA SER A 18 3.60 15.36 10.19
C SER A 18 2.68 14.78 9.13
N TYR A 19 3.16 14.73 7.90
CA TYR A 19 2.41 14.13 6.81
C TYR A 19 2.15 12.64 7.09
N GLN A 20 0.89 12.29 7.32
CA GLN A 20 0.45 10.90 7.45
C GLN A 20 -0.23 10.47 6.17
N LYS A 21 0.44 9.58 5.42
CA LYS A 21 -0.20 8.91 4.29
C LYS A 21 -1.03 7.75 4.86
N PRO A 22 -2.37 7.75 4.69
CA PRO A 22 -3.17 6.64 5.15
C PRO A 22 -2.66 5.35 4.50
N LYS A 23 -2.47 4.32 5.32
CA LYS A 23 -2.06 3.00 4.84
C LYS A 23 -3.14 2.52 3.87
N ARG A 24 -2.79 2.36 2.59
CA ARG A 24 -3.68 1.72 1.62
C ARG A 24 -3.85 0.27 2.00
N ILE A 25 -5.01 -0.07 2.53
CA ILE A 25 -5.46 -1.45 2.75
C ILE A 25 -6.45 -1.75 1.63
N ALA A 26 -6.29 -2.88 0.94
CA ALA A 26 -7.29 -3.31 -0.03
C ALA A 26 -8.61 -3.57 0.70
N LEU A 27 -9.72 -3.02 0.20
CA LEU A 27 -11.05 -3.20 0.80
C LEU A 27 -11.44 -4.69 0.92
N GLU A 28 -10.97 -5.51 -0.02
CA GLU A 28 -11.23 -6.95 -0.10
C GLU A 28 -10.27 -7.79 0.75
N ARG A 29 -9.38 -7.16 1.53
CA ARG A 29 -8.37 -7.87 2.30
C ARG A 29 -9.01 -8.74 3.40
N ASP A 30 -8.99 -10.05 3.19
CA ASP A 30 -9.39 -11.03 4.20
C ASP A 30 -8.16 -11.61 4.92
N GLU A 31 -7.98 -11.20 6.18
CA GLU A 31 -6.88 -11.71 7.02
C GLU A 31 -6.96 -13.23 7.23
N LYS A 32 -8.15 -13.84 7.31
CA LYS A 32 -8.27 -15.30 7.45
C LYS A 32 -7.81 -16.01 6.19
N ALA A 33 -8.25 -15.54 5.02
CA ALA A 33 -7.80 -16.08 3.74
C ALA A 33 -6.28 -15.95 3.57
N ILE A 34 -5.70 -14.82 4.01
CA ILE A 34 -4.25 -14.62 4.00
C ILE A 34 -3.53 -15.61 4.92
N GLN A 35 -4.04 -15.84 6.13
CA GLN A 35 -3.44 -16.80 7.05
C GLN A 35 -3.53 -18.21 6.48
N SER A 36 -4.70 -18.66 6.03
CA SER A 36 -4.90 -19.98 5.41
C SER A 36 -3.98 -20.18 4.20
N TRP A 37 -3.86 -19.18 3.32
CA TRP A 37 -2.96 -19.26 2.17
C TRP A 37 -1.50 -19.41 2.59
N LYS A 38 -1.06 -18.70 3.64
CA LYS A 38 0.31 -18.80 4.17
C LYS A 38 0.61 -20.14 4.83
N THR A 39 -0.37 -20.73 5.52
CA THR A 39 -0.17 -22.00 6.25
C THR A 39 -0.29 -23.22 5.35
N GLU A 40 -1.15 -23.17 4.34
CA GLU A 40 -1.47 -24.34 3.51
C GLU A 40 -0.82 -24.24 2.13
N ARG A 41 -1.13 -23.17 1.39
CA ARG A 41 -0.74 -23.06 -0.03
C ARG A 41 0.74 -22.76 -0.22
N TRP A 42 1.30 -21.91 0.64
CA TRP A 42 2.67 -21.44 0.49
C TRP A 42 3.73 -22.54 0.70
N PRO A 43 3.64 -23.42 1.71
CA PRO A 43 4.53 -24.57 1.83
C PRO A 43 4.53 -25.48 0.61
N ASP A 44 3.37 -25.75 0.01
CA ASP A 44 3.25 -26.59 -1.18
C ASP A 44 3.97 -25.99 -2.38
N ILE A 45 3.81 -24.68 -2.60
CA ILE A 45 4.52 -23.95 -3.67
C ILE A 45 6.04 -24.04 -3.45
N LYS A 46 6.52 -23.87 -2.21
CA LYS A 46 7.95 -24.03 -1.90
C LYS A 46 8.46 -25.45 -2.09
N LYS A 47 7.63 -26.46 -1.82
CA LYS A 47 7.98 -27.85 -2.04
C LYS A 47 8.18 -28.12 -3.53
N ALA A 48 7.26 -27.66 -4.38
CA ALA A 48 7.42 -27.73 -5.84
C ALA A 48 8.68 -26.99 -6.30
N GLN A 49 8.98 -25.82 -5.74
CA GLN A 49 10.22 -25.10 -6.05
C GLN A 49 11.48 -25.93 -5.72
N LYS A 50 11.49 -26.62 -4.57
CA LYS A 50 12.60 -27.51 -4.19
C LYS A 50 12.74 -28.74 -5.10
N GLU A 51 11.64 -29.18 -5.69
CA GLU A 51 11.60 -30.30 -6.64
C GLU A 51 11.97 -29.90 -8.07
N GLY A 52 12.34 -28.63 -8.29
CA GLY A 52 12.87 -28.12 -9.56
C GLY A 52 11.86 -27.37 -10.42
N PHE A 53 10.65 -27.09 -9.90
CA PHE A 53 9.66 -26.27 -10.61
C PHE A 53 9.95 -24.78 -10.43
N GLU A 54 9.89 -24.02 -11.52
CA GLU A 54 10.00 -22.56 -11.46
C GLU A 54 8.65 -21.93 -11.07
N VAL A 55 8.68 -21.05 -10.07
CA VAL A 55 7.47 -20.37 -9.56
C VAL A 55 7.43 -18.96 -10.13
N ILE A 56 6.45 -18.69 -11.01
CA ILE A 56 6.24 -17.39 -11.64
C ILE A 56 5.00 -16.74 -11.03
N PHE A 57 5.13 -15.51 -10.53
CA PHE A 57 4.01 -14.68 -10.10
C PHE A 57 3.69 -13.66 -11.20
N LEU A 58 2.47 -13.70 -11.71
CA LEU A 58 1.95 -12.72 -12.67
C LEU A 58 0.87 -11.92 -11.96
N ASP A 59 1.02 -10.60 -11.94
CA ASP A 59 0.02 -9.67 -11.44
C ASP A 59 -0.20 -8.56 -12.49
N GLU A 60 -1.44 -8.10 -12.61
CA GLU A 60 -1.81 -7.09 -13.60
C GLU A 60 -1.68 -5.69 -12.99
N SER A 61 -0.75 -4.88 -13.50
CA SER A 61 -0.62 -3.48 -13.10
C SER A 61 -1.50 -2.58 -13.98
N GLY A 62 -2.61 -2.06 -13.44
CA GLY A 62 -3.40 -1.00 -14.07
C GLY A 62 -2.79 0.39 -13.85
N ILE A 63 -2.43 1.11 -14.92
CA ILE A 63 -1.99 2.51 -14.85
C ILE A 63 -3.21 3.42 -15.02
N SER A 64 -3.60 4.14 -13.97
CA SER A 64 -4.69 5.14 -14.03
C SER A 64 -4.16 6.53 -14.36
N GLN A 65 -4.81 7.23 -15.30
CA GLN A 65 -4.49 8.62 -15.66
C GLN A 65 -5.19 9.68 -14.78
N ASN A 66 -5.95 9.28 -13.76
CA ASN A 66 -6.66 10.21 -12.90
C ASN A 66 -5.70 10.84 -11.86
N PRO A 67 -5.64 12.17 -11.69
CA PRO A 67 -4.82 12.79 -10.65
C PRO A 67 -5.25 12.33 -9.25
N TYR A 68 -4.28 12.02 -8.38
CA TYR A 68 -4.55 11.56 -7.02
C TYR A 68 -5.25 12.65 -6.18
N PRO A 69 -6.23 12.29 -5.32
CA PRO A 69 -6.93 13.24 -4.45
C PRO A 69 -5.97 13.98 -3.51
N ALA A 70 -6.28 15.25 -3.27
CA ALA A 70 -5.43 16.24 -2.63
C ALA A 70 -5.21 16.01 -1.12
N LYS A 71 -4.12 16.61 -0.63
CA LYS A 71 -3.51 16.52 0.70
C LYS A 71 -4.52 16.81 1.83
N THR A 72 -4.63 15.91 2.80
CA THR A 72 -5.31 16.11 4.08
C THR A 72 -4.27 16.18 5.20
N TRP A 73 -4.50 17.05 6.18
CA TRP A 73 -3.63 17.27 7.34
C TRP A 73 -4.40 16.87 8.60
N ASP A 74 -3.76 16.12 9.49
CA ASP A 74 -4.21 15.76 10.84
C ASP A 74 -3.23 16.33 11.87
#